data_AF-A0AAN7S771-F1
#
_entry.id   AF-A0AAN7S771-F1
#
_cell.length_a   1.000
_cell.length_b   1.000
_cell.length_c   1.000
_cell.angle_alpha   90.00
_cell.angle_beta   90.00
_cell.angle_gamma   90.00
#
_symmetry.space_group_name_H-M   'P 1'
#
loop_
_entity.id
_entity.type
_entity.pdbx_description
1 polymer ?
#
loop_
_entity_poly.entity_id
_entity_poly.type
_entity_poly.pdbx_seq_one_letter_code
_entity_poly.pdbx_strand_id
1 'polypeptide(L)'
;MKNLQDDDKILSNYIQGDSWRKRSCYHENKIVVPIHIYGDDVETGNALGMSVFYSDDRKTYGNKSIFNKVIDDLNDLIENGIKLTIHGEKQKIYFDCGLILGDYLGLNDIFLGFVESFNSGYPCRICSMPIETLRTSISEDSSLLRNPQNYKADVKKNNYSLTGIKEESVDIMHDVHKGSGNYAMRKIVHQLVIEDQVIPYKTLVDRMETFPNGLTERGNKPPIIKLKHLKENKILKMSASEMGCFIRYFGLMFGDLVPRDNTIWSFYLVIRQIFDIITAPSLLRNDAFVGNLTLKSHNMGHYSQLMLRNGPLIHHWSMRCESKHRDLTIPAVTPSSSKNLLVTIATRDQLKATYLSIFGNFNNNILKVKSKDHDEDYDEDYDEDYDEDKKKYFPLILPSDIQRLDHVVYNGHTYRSNTVVLVQIDKNDDPHFGKIYKIYAIANDVFLAMYGISPIAFDRHYHGWNVKINSHADYVRNLNRLPSIAPCLSI
;
A
#
# COMPACT_ATOMS: atom_id res chain seq x y z
N MET A 1 16.81 -12.37 9.66
CA MET A 1 16.40 -11.32 10.62
C MET A 1 17.49 -10.31 10.92
N LYS A 2 18.74 -10.70 11.18
CA LYS A 2 19.83 -9.73 11.45
C LYS A 2 19.96 -8.65 10.37
N ASN A 3 20.00 -9.05 9.08
CA ASN A 3 20.01 -8.10 7.96
C ASN A 3 18.79 -7.15 7.88
N LEU A 4 17.66 -7.48 8.53
CA LEU A 4 16.47 -6.61 8.57
C LEU A 4 16.58 -5.52 9.65
N GLN A 5 17.54 -5.65 10.57
CA GLN A 5 17.79 -4.74 11.69
C GLN A 5 18.96 -3.77 11.43
N ASP A 6 19.75 -3.99 10.37
CA ASP A 6 21.07 -3.38 10.19
C ASP A 6 21.08 -1.89 9.78
N ASP A 7 19.92 -1.26 9.56
CA ASP A 7 19.83 0.17 9.25
C ASP A 7 19.01 0.93 10.30
N ASP A 8 19.69 1.78 11.08
CA ASP A 8 19.09 2.65 12.09
C ASP A 8 18.58 3.98 11.54
N LYS A 9 18.97 4.36 10.32
CA LYS A 9 18.57 5.62 9.68
C LYS A 9 17.31 5.45 8.84
N ILE A 10 17.16 4.29 8.17
CA ILE A 10 16.04 3.99 7.28
C ILE A 10 15.09 3.00 7.93
N LEU A 11 13.83 3.41 8.08
CA LEU A 11 12.71 2.54 8.43
C LEU A 11 12.09 1.98 7.15
N SER A 12 12.21 0.68 6.94
CA SER A 12 11.71 -0.05 5.76
C SER A 12 10.71 -1.15 6.11
N ASN A 13 10.70 -1.62 7.36
CA ASN A 13 9.88 -2.74 7.79
C ASN A 13 9.48 -2.63 9.28
N TYR A 14 8.53 -3.48 9.70
CA TYR A 14 8.01 -3.50 11.08
C TYR A 14 9.06 -3.88 12.13
N ILE A 15 10.00 -4.76 11.79
CA ILE A 15 11.02 -5.28 12.72
C ILE A 15 11.97 -4.17 13.17
N GLN A 16 12.19 -3.15 12.33
CA GLN A 16 12.99 -1.98 12.66
C GLN A 16 12.29 -0.99 13.60
N GLY A 17 10.96 -1.08 13.74
CA GLY A 17 10.16 -0.17 14.57
C GLY A 17 10.37 -0.38 16.07
N ASP A 18 10.19 0.69 16.85
CA ASP A 18 10.43 0.69 18.30
C ASP A 18 9.55 -0.33 19.05
N SER A 19 8.33 -0.60 18.57
CA SER A 19 7.41 -1.60 19.14
C SER A 19 8.02 -3.00 19.08
N TRP A 20 8.54 -3.39 17.92
CA TRP A 20 9.13 -4.71 17.76
C TRP A 20 10.49 -4.82 18.43
N ARG A 21 11.32 -3.76 18.38
CA ARG A 21 12.60 -3.72 19.12
C ARG A 21 12.39 -4.00 20.61
N LYS A 22 11.38 -3.36 21.23
CA LYS A 22 11.00 -3.61 22.63
C LYS A 22 10.47 -5.02 22.90
N ARG A 23 9.84 -5.68 21.92
CA ARG A 23 9.36 -7.06 22.08
C ARG A 23 10.48 -8.09 21.85
N SER A 24 11.39 -7.80 20.93
CA SER A 24 12.49 -8.68 20.58
C SER A 24 13.44 -9.00 21.75
N CYS A 25 13.53 -8.11 22.76
CA CYS A 25 14.32 -8.38 23.96
C CYS A 25 13.75 -9.51 24.83
N TYR A 26 12.47 -9.85 24.71
CA TYR A 26 11.87 -11.00 25.41
C TYR A 26 12.13 -12.34 24.69
N HIS A 27 12.75 -12.29 23.51
CA HIS A 27 12.89 -13.41 22.58
C HIS A 27 14.36 -13.80 22.34
N GLU A 28 15.23 -13.59 23.33
CA GLU A 28 16.68 -13.86 23.21
C GLU A 28 16.97 -15.26 22.64
N ASN A 29 17.85 -15.31 21.63
CA ASN A 29 18.28 -16.53 20.92
C ASN A 29 17.17 -17.30 20.16
N LYS A 30 15.98 -16.72 19.97
CA LYS A 30 14.91 -17.29 19.14
C LYS A 30 14.79 -16.56 17.80
N ILE A 31 14.41 -17.29 16.75
CA ILE A 31 13.95 -16.70 15.50
C ILE A 31 12.44 -16.48 15.65
N VAL A 32 11.99 -15.23 15.83
CA VAL A 32 10.57 -14.91 16.05
C VAL A 32 10.01 -14.09 14.90
N VAL A 33 8.98 -14.62 14.23
CA VAL A 33 8.32 -13.97 13.10
C VAL A 33 7.08 -13.22 13.59
N PRO A 34 6.96 -11.91 13.32
CA PRO A 34 5.75 -11.16 13.65
C PRO A 34 4.59 -11.61 12.76
N ILE A 35 3.45 -11.94 13.38
CA ILE A 35 2.18 -12.20 12.70
C ILE A 35 1.31 -10.94 12.85
N HIS A 36 0.82 -10.41 11.74
CA HIS A 36 -0.21 -9.37 11.76
C HIS A 36 -1.57 -10.01 11.51
N ILE A 37 -2.55 -9.64 12.33
CA ILE A 37 -3.92 -10.13 12.23
C ILE A 37 -4.75 -9.02 11.61
N TYR A 38 -5.53 -9.32 10.58
CA TYR A 38 -6.51 -8.39 10.03
C TYR A 38 -7.95 -8.85 10.30
N GLY A 39 -8.81 -7.92 10.70
CA GLY A 39 -10.22 -8.16 10.97
C GLY A 39 -11.15 -7.11 10.35
N ASP A 40 -12.22 -7.58 9.71
CA ASP A 40 -13.29 -6.83 9.06
C ASP A 40 -14.47 -7.81 8.84
N ASP A 41 -15.66 -7.32 8.50
CA ASP A 41 -16.98 -7.97 8.64
C ASP A 41 -17.21 -9.26 7.83
N VAL A 42 -16.20 -9.80 7.13
CA VAL A 42 -16.12 -11.23 6.74
C VAL A 42 -14.64 -11.65 6.73
N GLU A 43 -14.35 -12.72 7.46
CA GLU A 43 -13.01 -13.12 7.90
C GLU A 43 -12.06 -13.60 6.77
N THR A 44 -10.85 -13.02 6.68
CA THR A 44 -9.59 -13.60 7.22
C THR A 44 -8.35 -12.83 6.77
N GLY A 45 -7.58 -12.35 7.75
CA GLY A 45 -6.37 -11.54 7.58
C GLY A 45 -5.04 -12.27 7.39
N ASN A 46 -5.01 -13.46 6.79
CA ASN A 46 -3.79 -14.19 6.47
C ASN A 46 -3.95 -14.84 5.08
N ALA A 47 -2.88 -14.97 4.31
CA ALA A 47 -2.83 -15.82 3.11
C ALA A 47 -3.43 -17.22 3.33
N LEU A 48 -3.49 -17.71 4.59
CA LEU A 48 -3.99 -19.04 4.99
C LEU A 48 -5.41 -19.12 5.55
N GLY A 49 -6.09 -18.00 5.84
CA GLY A 49 -7.43 -18.04 6.44
C GLY A 49 -7.42 -18.48 7.93
N MET A 50 -7.76 -17.58 8.86
CA MET A 50 -7.71 -17.87 10.32
C MET A 50 -9.00 -18.47 10.90
N SER A 51 -10.18 -17.95 10.54
CA SER A 51 -11.50 -18.48 10.95
C SER A 51 -12.56 -18.05 9.94
N VAL A 52 -13.71 -18.74 9.85
CA VAL A 52 -14.91 -18.23 9.14
C VAL A 52 -16.14 -18.60 9.97
N PHE A 53 -16.97 -17.63 10.36
CA PHE A 53 -18.19 -17.80 11.15
C PHE A 53 -19.34 -16.90 10.65
N TYR A 54 -20.57 -17.14 11.13
CA TYR A 54 -21.70 -16.25 10.86
C TYR A 54 -21.69 -15.07 11.84
N SER A 55 -21.96 -13.87 11.35
CA SER A 55 -22.05 -12.65 12.17
C SER A 55 -23.05 -12.78 13.34
N ASP A 56 -24.12 -13.55 13.15
CA ASP A 56 -25.13 -13.77 14.19
C ASP A 56 -24.63 -14.70 15.30
N ASP A 57 -23.81 -15.71 14.99
CA ASP A 57 -23.19 -16.58 16.00
C ASP A 57 -22.31 -15.78 16.94
N ARG A 58 -21.61 -14.77 16.42
CA ARG A 58 -20.82 -13.86 17.24
C ARG A 58 -21.68 -13.06 18.22
N LYS A 59 -22.85 -12.59 17.79
CA LYS A 59 -23.81 -11.90 18.68
C LYS A 59 -24.39 -12.83 19.74
N THR A 60 -24.62 -14.10 19.39
CA THR A 60 -25.21 -15.09 20.29
C THR A 60 -24.23 -15.66 21.32
N TYR A 61 -23.01 -16.03 20.89
CA TYR A 61 -22.04 -16.75 21.72
C TYR A 61 -20.90 -15.86 22.25
N GLY A 62 -20.74 -14.66 21.70
CA GLY A 62 -19.71 -13.70 22.07
C GLY A 62 -18.30 -14.05 21.56
N ASN A 63 -17.45 -13.03 21.49
CA ASN A 63 -16.09 -13.12 20.93
C ASN A 63 -15.23 -14.21 21.58
N LYS A 64 -15.32 -14.37 22.90
CA LYS A 64 -14.50 -15.35 23.63
C LYS A 64 -14.74 -16.79 23.16
N SER A 65 -15.99 -17.14 22.86
CA SER A 65 -16.34 -18.49 22.40
C SER A 65 -15.89 -18.71 20.95
N ILE A 66 -16.12 -17.71 20.09
CA ILE A 66 -15.81 -17.77 18.66
C ILE A 66 -14.30 -17.86 18.40
N PHE A 67 -13.50 -17.02 19.07
CA PHE A 67 -12.07 -16.93 18.82
C PHE A 67 -11.21 -17.87 19.68
N ASN A 68 -11.81 -18.69 20.57
CA ASN A 68 -11.03 -19.49 21.52
C ASN A 68 -9.97 -20.36 20.83
N LYS A 69 -10.36 -21.08 19.77
CA LYS A 69 -9.43 -21.94 19.01
C LYS A 69 -8.31 -21.17 18.35
N VAL A 70 -8.62 -20.00 17.78
CA VAL A 70 -7.61 -19.12 17.18
C VAL A 70 -6.61 -18.64 18.22
N ILE A 71 -7.09 -18.26 19.41
CA ILE A 71 -6.24 -17.83 20.51
C ILE A 71 -5.35 -19.00 21.00
N ASP A 72 -5.93 -20.20 21.11
CA ASP A 72 -5.18 -21.41 21.49
C ASP A 72 -4.06 -21.71 20.47
N ASP A 73 -4.36 -21.65 19.16
CA ASP A 73 -3.38 -21.85 18.09
C ASP A 73 -2.28 -20.78 18.11
N LEU A 74 -2.62 -19.52 18.35
CA LEU A 74 -1.65 -18.43 18.47
C LEU A 74 -0.75 -18.61 19.69
N ASN A 75 -1.31 -19.02 20.83
CA ASN A 75 -0.54 -19.30 22.05
C ASN A 75 0.42 -20.49 21.82
N ASP A 76 -0.01 -21.53 21.10
CA ASP A 76 0.86 -22.64 20.71
C ASP A 76 2.02 -22.18 19.82
N LEU A 77 1.77 -21.31 18.84
CA LEU A 77 2.82 -20.74 18.00
C LEU A 77 3.83 -19.86 18.77
N ILE A 78 3.37 -19.19 19.84
CA ILE A 78 4.20 -18.38 20.74
C ILE A 78 5.07 -19.27 21.65
N GLU A 79 4.47 -20.29 22.27
CA GLU A 79 5.13 -21.14 23.26
C GLU A 79 5.97 -22.25 22.61
N ASN A 80 5.37 -22.96 21.66
CA ASN A 80 5.92 -24.15 21.06
C ASN A 80 6.58 -23.89 19.71
N GLY A 81 6.09 -22.95 18.91
CA GLY A 81 6.63 -22.62 17.59
C GLY A 81 6.67 -23.81 16.62
N ILE A 82 7.29 -23.62 15.44
CA ILE A 82 7.36 -24.63 14.37
C ILE A 82 8.81 -25.06 14.15
N LYS A 83 9.05 -26.37 14.12
CA LYS A 83 10.35 -26.95 13.78
C LYS A 83 10.43 -27.18 12.28
N LEU A 84 11.40 -26.55 11.62
CA LEU A 84 11.64 -26.65 10.18
C LEU A 84 13.04 -27.19 9.92
N THR A 85 13.20 -27.89 8.81
CA THR A 85 14.53 -28.28 8.30
C THR A 85 14.82 -27.43 7.09
N ILE A 86 15.72 -26.46 7.23
CA ILE A 86 16.10 -25.52 6.17
C ILE A 86 17.56 -25.83 5.82
N HIS A 87 17.83 -26.15 4.54
CA HIS A 87 19.18 -26.53 4.07
C HIS A 87 19.85 -27.65 4.88
N GLY A 88 19.07 -28.60 5.40
CA GLY A 88 19.57 -29.72 6.21
C GLY A 88 19.75 -29.39 7.71
N GLU A 89 19.61 -28.13 8.10
CA GLU A 89 19.67 -27.71 9.50
C GLU A 89 18.29 -27.66 10.14
N LYS A 90 18.16 -28.24 11.33
CA LYS A 90 16.93 -28.14 12.14
C LYS A 90 16.90 -26.79 12.83
N GLN A 91 15.99 -25.93 12.40
CA GLN A 91 15.75 -24.63 12.99
C GLN A 91 14.36 -24.61 13.62
N LYS A 92 14.23 -23.90 14.74
CA LYS A 92 12.95 -23.71 15.42
C LYS A 92 12.55 -22.25 15.29
N ILE A 93 11.42 -22.01 14.63
CA ILE A 93 10.86 -20.69 14.40
C ILE A 93 9.67 -20.49 15.34
N TYR A 94 9.65 -19.37 16.02
CA TYR A 94 8.56 -18.95 16.90
C TYR A 94 7.79 -17.81 16.23
N PHE A 95 6.61 -17.52 16.75
CA PHE A 95 5.77 -16.45 16.24
C PHE A 95 5.27 -15.58 17.39
N ASP A 96 5.01 -14.31 17.10
CA ASP A 96 4.42 -13.38 18.06
C ASP A 96 3.45 -12.46 17.33
N CYS A 97 2.35 -12.08 17.97
CA CYS A 97 1.33 -11.24 17.37
C CYS A 97 1.83 -9.78 17.36
N GLY A 98 2.23 -9.28 16.19
CA GLY A 98 2.78 -7.93 16.02
C GLY A 98 1.72 -6.84 16.07
N LEU A 99 0.75 -6.87 15.15
CA LEU A 99 -0.27 -5.84 14.97
C LEU A 99 -1.65 -6.46 14.69
N ILE A 100 -2.69 -5.77 15.15
CA ILE A 100 -4.08 -6.02 14.73
C ILE A 100 -4.53 -4.87 13.83
N LEU A 101 -4.90 -5.22 12.61
CA LEU A 101 -5.30 -4.33 11.52
C LEU A 101 -6.79 -4.52 11.24
N GLY A 102 -7.46 -3.49 10.76
CA GLY A 102 -8.89 -3.55 10.47
C GLY A 102 -9.47 -2.17 10.25
N ASP A 103 -10.69 -2.14 9.75
CA ASP A 103 -11.44 -0.90 9.63
C ASP A 103 -11.91 -0.41 11.02
N TYR A 104 -12.47 0.81 11.06
CA TYR A 104 -12.90 1.40 12.33
C TYR A 104 -13.96 0.52 13.02
N LEU A 105 -14.92 -0.04 12.27
CA LEU A 105 -16.02 -0.81 12.87
C LEU A 105 -15.57 -2.21 13.29
N GLY A 106 -14.88 -2.95 12.43
CA GLY A 106 -14.40 -4.30 12.72
C GLY A 106 -13.47 -4.36 13.92
N LEU A 107 -12.55 -3.41 14.07
CA LEU A 107 -11.68 -3.36 15.26
C LEU A 107 -12.45 -3.01 16.54
N ASN A 108 -13.41 -2.09 16.43
CA ASN A 108 -14.23 -1.66 17.54
C ASN A 108 -15.13 -2.78 18.05
N ASP A 109 -15.78 -3.47 17.13
CA ASP A 109 -16.79 -4.47 17.44
C ASP A 109 -16.13 -5.83 17.76
N ILE A 110 -15.25 -6.33 16.88
CA ILE A 110 -14.74 -7.71 16.93
C ILE A 110 -13.68 -7.91 18.01
N PHE A 111 -12.73 -6.99 18.16
CA PHE A 111 -11.57 -7.24 19.00
C PHE A 111 -11.64 -6.55 20.37
N LEU A 112 -12.33 -5.40 20.46
CA LEU A 112 -12.04 -4.46 21.53
C LEU A 112 -13.26 -3.93 22.32
N GLY A 113 -14.49 -4.13 21.84
CA GLY A 113 -15.73 -3.81 22.57
C GLY A 113 -16.00 -2.30 22.71
N PHE A 114 -15.80 -1.51 21.64
CA PHE A 114 -16.00 -0.06 21.61
C PHE A 114 -17.42 0.40 21.27
N VAL A 115 -17.70 1.67 21.60
CA VAL A 115 -18.84 2.40 21.04
C VAL A 115 -18.57 2.65 19.55
N GLU A 116 -19.45 2.11 18.70
CA GLU A 116 -19.45 2.26 17.25
C GLU A 116 -19.92 3.67 16.81
N SER A 117 -19.31 4.73 17.34
CA SER A 117 -19.70 6.09 16.99
C SER A 117 -18.51 7.04 16.92
N PHE A 118 -18.44 7.77 15.82
CA PHE A 118 -17.49 8.87 15.60
C PHE A 118 -17.88 10.15 16.36
N ASN A 119 -19.07 10.20 16.97
CA ASN A 119 -19.59 11.35 17.71
C ASN A 119 -19.50 11.15 19.24
N SER A 120 -18.68 10.22 19.72
CA SER A 120 -18.41 10.08 21.15
C SER A 120 -17.63 11.29 21.68
N GLY A 121 -17.69 11.54 23.00
CA GLY A 121 -16.97 12.64 23.63
C GLY A 121 -15.45 12.56 23.47
N TYR A 122 -14.92 11.35 23.25
CA TYR A 122 -13.50 11.04 23.09
C TYR A 122 -13.30 10.05 21.92
N PRO A 123 -13.32 10.54 20.66
CA PRO A 123 -13.41 9.67 19.48
C PRO A 123 -12.05 9.11 19.03
N CYS A 124 -10.93 9.70 19.44
CA CYS A 124 -9.60 9.16 19.15
C CYS A 124 -9.39 7.85 19.94
N ARG A 125 -8.60 6.91 19.41
CA ARG A 125 -8.17 5.68 20.11
C ARG A 125 -6.77 5.77 20.74
N ILE A 126 -5.95 6.71 20.28
CA ILE A 126 -4.55 6.88 20.71
C ILE A 126 -4.42 7.87 21.87
N CYS A 127 -5.21 8.95 21.87
CA CYS A 127 -5.21 9.92 22.96
C CYS A 127 -6.62 10.22 23.52
N SER A 128 -6.68 10.56 24.80
CA SER A 128 -7.92 10.93 25.51
C SER A 128 -8.31 12.39 25.26
N MET A 129 -8.10 12.91 24.04
CA MET A 129 -8.46 14.28 23.70
C MET A 129 -9.98 14.42 23.50
N PRO A 130 -10.64 15.40 24.16
CA PRO A 130 -12.06 15.66 23.96
C PRO A 130 -12.37 16.07 22.52
N ILE A 131 -13.56 15.71 22.03
CA ILE A 131 -13.99 16.03 20.66
C ILE A 131 -13.95 17.53 20.34
N GLU A 132 -14.21 18.40 21.31
CA GLU A 132 -14.18 19.85 21.13
C GLU A 132 -12.76 20.36 20.84
N THR A 133 -11.78 19.88 21.61
CA THR A 133 -10.36 20.18 21.43
C THR A 133 -9.79 19.50 20.18
N LEU A 134 -10.27 18.30 19.86
CA LEU A 134 -9.86 17.54 18.67
C LEU A 134 -10.19 18.27 17.36
N ARG A 135 -11.20 19.15 17.36
CA ARG A 135 -11.59 19.97 16.20
C ARG A 135 -10.58 21.04 15.83
N THR A 136 -9.79 21.49 16.80
CA THR A 136 -8.86 22.62 16.65
C THR A 136 -7.41 22.22 16.89
N SER A 137 -7.16 21.05 17.48
CA SER A 137 -5.81 20.54 17.70
C SER A 137 -5.14 20.18 16.39
N ILE A 138 -3.86 20.52 16.31
CA ILE A 138 -3.05 20.36 15.11
C ILE A 138 -1.88 19.41 15.36
N SER A 139 -1.42 19.28 16.61
CA SER A 139 -0.34 18.40 17.02
C SER A 139 -0.80 17.35 18.04
N GLU A 140 -0.07 16.23 18.13
CA GLU A 140 -0.22 15.26 19.20
C GLU A 140 0.20 15.87 20.55
N ASP A 141 -0.59 15.60 21.60
CA ASP A 141 -0.24 15.94 22.98
C ASP A 141 0.18 14.67 23.71
N SER A 142 1.47 14.56 24.03
CA SER A 142 2.04 13.39 24.71
C SER A 142 1.44 13.14 26.09
N SER A 143 0.88 14.16 26.75
CA SER A 143 0.25 14.01 28.07
C SER A 143 -1.12 13.35 28.02
N LEU A 144 -1.80 13.47 26.88
CA LEU A 144 -3.12 12.87 26.63
C LEU A 144 -3.00 11.48 26.00
N LEU A 145 -1.79 10.98 25.76
CA LEU A 145 -1.58 9.63 25.24
C LEU A 145 -2.07 8.60 26.25
N ARG A 146 -2.81 7.62 25.72
CA ARG A 146 -3.32 6.54 26.53
C ARG A 146 -2.20 5.54 26.82
N ASN A 147 -2.20 5.01 28.03
CA ASN A 147 -1.26 3.99 28.48
C ASN A 147 -2.01 2.87 29.24
N PRO A 148 -1.40 1.69 29.44
CA PRO A 148 -2.05 0.57 30.11
C PRO A 148 -2.60 0.89 31.51
N GLN A 149 -1.99 1.83 32.23
CA GLN A 149 -2.40 2.24 33.57
C GLN A 149 -3.68 3.08 33.54
N ASN A 150 -3.70 4.14 32.72
CA ASN A 150 -4.86 5.02 32.51
C ASN A 150 -6.04 4.22 31.97
N TYR A 151 -5.75 3.32 31.04
CA TYR A 151 -6.71 2.41 30.45
C TYR A 151 -7.37 1.48 31.48
N LYS A 152 -6.57 0.84 32.36
CA LYS A 152 -7.12 0.00 33.44
C LYS A 152 -7.98 0.80 34.41
N ALA A 153 -7.64 2.07 34.66
CA ALA A 153 -8.43 2.97 35.48
C ALA A 153 -9.76 3.35 34.81
N ASP A 154 -9.75 3.59 33.50
CA ASP A 154 -10.94 3.99 32.73
C ASP A 154 -11.91 2.84 32.49
N VAL A 155 -11.42 1.61 32.31
CA VAL A 155 -12.26 0.39 32.25
C VAL A 155 -12.99 0.16 33.56
N LYS A 156 -12.35 0.46 34.70
CA LYS A 156 -13.00 0.34 36.04
C LYS A 156 -14.09 1.38 36.28
N LYS A 157 -14.06 2.52 35.60
CA LYS A 157 -15.08 3.58 35.74
C LYS A 157 -16.42 3.23 35.09
N ASN A 158 -16.47 2.23 34.19
CA ASN A 158 -17.67 1.69 33.56
C ASN A 158 -18.62 2.76 32.96
N ASN A 159 -18.07 3.88 32.47
CA ASN A 159 -18.82 4.99 31.88
C ASN A 159 -18.36 5.23 30.44
N TYR A 160 -19.03 4.55 29.51
CA TYR A 160 -18.71 4.52 28.08
C TYR A 160 -18.80 5.90 27.39
N SER A 161 -19.58 6.83 27.95
CA SER A 161 -19.72 8.20 27.43
C SER A 161 -18.51 9.10 27.75
N LEU A 162 -17.72 8.76 28.78
CA LEU A 162 -16.59 9.56 29.26
C LEU A 162 -15.22 8.97 28.94
N THR A 163 -15.12 7.67 28.65
CA THR A 163 -13.81 7.01 28.53
C THR A 163 -13.43 6.72 27.09
N GLY A 164 -14.29 6.07 26.30
CA GLY A 164 -14.06 5.85 24.87
C GLY A 164 -12.74 5.11 24.53
N ILE A 165 -12.30 4.14 25.34
CA ILE A 165 -10.97 3.49 25.17
C ILE A 165 -11.06 1.98 25.22
N LYS A 166 -10.23 1.30 24.38
CA LYS A 166 -9.52 0.03 24.68
C LYS A 166 -8.49 -0.52 23.59
N GLU A 167 -7.85 0.19 22.63
CA GLU A 167 -6.48 -0.10 22.01
C GLU A 167 -6.20 0.48 20.59
N GLU A 168 -4.91 0.49 20.18
CA GLU A 168 -4.32 1.17 19.00
C GLU A 168 -4.48 0.41 17.67
N SER A 169 -5.02 1.08 16.63
CA SER A 169 -4.81 0.73 15.22
C SER A 169 -5.15 1.92 14.33
N VAL A 170 -4.44 2.07 13.20
CA VAL A 170 -4.60 3.13 12.21
C VAL A 170 -4.64 2.52 10.83
N ASP A 171 -5.58 2.97 9.99
CA ASP A 171 -5.76 2.48 8.63
C ASP A 171 -5.73 3.64 7.62
N ILE A 172 -4.63 3.78 6.89
CA ILE A 172 -4.45 4.81 5.85
C ILE A 172 -5.55 4.75 4.78
N MET A 173 -6.04 3.56 4.44
CA MET A 173 -7.07 3.43 3.42
C MET A 173 -8.37 4.08 3.87
N HIS A 174 -8.77 3.88 5.12
CA HIS A 174 -9.97 4.50 5.68
C HIS A 174 -9.74 5.97 6.06
N ASP A 175 -8.64 6.28 6.72
CA ASP A 175 -8.34 7.62 7.23
C ASP A 175 -7.97 8.61 6.13
N VAL A 176 -7.23 8.18 5.11
CA VAL A 176 -6.73 9.05 4.04
C VAL A 176 -7.50 8.86 2.75
N HIS A 177 -7.60 7.64 2.21
CA HIS A 177 -8.22 7.47 0.90
C HIS A 177 -9.75 7.65 0.95
N LYS A 178 -10.45 7.00 1.89
CA LYS A 178 -11.90 7.12 2.06
C LYS A 178 -12.30 8.34 2.93
N GLY A 179 -11.41 8.81 3.79
CA GLY A 179 -11.66 9.87 4.78
C GLY A 179 -11.16 11.27 4.39
N SER A 180 -10.00 11.65 4.90
CA SER A 180 -9.43 12.99 4.83
C SER A 180 -8.99 13.42 3.42
N GLY A 181 -8.46 12.51 2.61
CA GLY A 181 -8.12 12.74 1.21
C GLY A 181 -9.36 13.03 0.36
N ASN A 182 -10.45 12.28 0.53
CA ASN A 182 -11.72 12.59 -0.13
C ASN A 182 -12.27 13.97 0.29
N TYR A 183 -12.26 14.25 1.60
CA TYR A 183 -12.70 15.54 2.13
C TYR A 183 -11.90 16.70 1.51
N ALA A 184 -10.57 16.56 1.48
CA ALA A 184 -9.69 17.58 0.97
C ALA A 184 -9.80 17.75 -0.54
N MET A 185 -9.71 16.68 -1.32
CA MET A 185 -9.83 16.73 -2.78
C MET A 185 -11.19 17.25 -3.22
N ARG A 186 -12.27 16.89 -2.51
CA ARG A 186 -13.60 17.46 -2.74
C ARG A 186 -13.60 18.99 -2.60
N LYS A 187 -12.99 19.52 -1.53
CA LYS A 187 -12.89 20.96 -1.29
C LYS A 187 -12.02 21.66 -2.33
N ILE A 188 -10.87 21.08 -2.66
CA ILE A 188 -9.95 21.59 -3.68
C ILE A 188 -10.65 21.67 -5.05
N VAL A 189 -11.26 20.58 -5.50
CA VAL A 189 -11.94 20.55 -6.82
C VAL A 189 -13.16 21.47 -6.83
N HIS A 190 -13.94 21.53 -5.74
CA HIS A 190 -15.06 22.48 -5.62
C HIS A 190 -14.58 23.92 -5.81
N GLN A 191 -13.53 24.31 -5.10
CA GLN A 191 -13.00 25.67 -5.15
C GLN A 191 -12.50 26.00 -6.55
N LEU A 192 -11.62 25.18 -7.13
CA LEU A 192 -10.97 25.45 -8.42
C LEU A 192 -11.95 25.46 -9.61
N VAL A 193 -13.02 24.66 -9.55
CA VAL A 193 -13.95 24.46 -10.67
C VAL A 193 -15.21 25.32 -10.55
N ILE A 194 -15.75 25.48 -9.33
CA ILE A 194 -17.04 26.15 -9.10
C ILE A 194 -16.85 27.60 -8.63
N GLU A 195 -15.97 27.83 -7.66
CA GLU A 195 -15.80 29.14 -7.03
C GLU A 195 -14.82 30.02 -7.81
N ASP A 196 -13.58 29.57 -7.95
CA ASP A 196 -12.51 30.31 -8.62
C ASP A 196 -12.63 30.24 -10.16
N GLN A 197 -13.32 29.20 -10.66
CA GLN A 197 -13.50 28.90 -12.09
C GLN A 197 -12.20 28.85 -12.93
N VAL A 198 -11.08 28.59 -12.26
CA VAL A 198 -9.75 28.45 -12.88
C VAL A 198 -9.71 27.22 -13.80
N ILE A 199 -10.41 26.15 -13.41
CA ILE A 199 -10.55 24.94 -14.23
C ILE A 199 -11.99 24.87 -14.72
N PRO A 200 -12.27 25.15 -16.01
CA PRO A 200 -13.60 24.94 -16.57
C PRO A 200 -14.04 23.49 -16.42
N TYR A 201 -15.30 23.25 -16.04
CA TYR A 201 -15.81 21.89 -15.84
C TYR A 201 -15.63 20.98 -17.05
N LYS A 202 -15.76 21.52 -18.27
CA LYS A 202 -15.52 20.76 -19.50
C LYS A 202 -14.07 20.27 -19.56
N THR A 203 -13.10 21.15 -19.29
CA THR A 203 -11.67 20.82 -19.22
C THR A 203 -11.37 19.79 -18.14
N LEU A 204 -12.05 19.86 -16.98
CA LEU A 204 -11.94 18.85 -15.93
C LEU A 204 -12.29 17.46 -16.47
N VAL A 205 -13.48 17.32 -17.08
CA VAL A 205 -13.96 16.04 -17.61
C VAL A 205 -13.05 15.53 -18.73
N ASP A 206 -12.76 16.39 -19.71
CA ASP A 206 -11.96 16.03 -20.89
C ASP A 206 -10.57 15.52 -20.46
N ARG A 207 -9.91 16.19 -19.50
CA ARG A 207 -8.60 15.74 -19.00
C ARG A 207 -8.68 14.49 -18.15
N MET A 208 -9.66 14.35 -17.26
CA MET A 208 -9.84 13.10 -16.51
C MET A 208 -10.09 11.89 -17.44
N GLU A 209 -10.79 12.10 -18.56
CA GLU A 209 -11.04 11.06 -19.54
C GLU A 209 -9.82 10.72 -20.40
N THR A 210 -9.03 11.71 -20.79
CA THR A 210 -7.93 11.53 -21.74
C THR A 210 -6.56 11.33 -21.09
N PHE A 211 -6.41 11.61 -19.79
CA PHE A 211 -5.11 11.55 -19.13
C PHE A 211 -4.48 10.15 -19.21
N PRO A 212 -3.20 10.06 -19.64
CA PRO A 212 -2.50 8.79 -19.73
C PRO A 212 -2.05 8.34 -18.33
N ASN A 213 -2.93 7.66 -17.59
CA ASN A 213 -2.65 7.08 -16.25
C ASN A 213 -1.55 5.98 -16.26
N GLY A 214 -0.86 5.78 -17.38
CA GLY A 214 0.16 4.74 -17.52
C GLY A 214 -0.40 3.33 -17.43
N LEU A 215 0.52 2.37 -17.39
CA LEU A 215 0.16 0.95 -17.28
C LEU A 215 -0.31 0.56 -15.89
N THR A 216 0.41 1.06 -14.88
CA THR A 216 0.24 0.66 -13.49
C THR A 216 -1.13 1.09 -12.95
N GLU A 217 -1.63 2.25 -13.39
CA GLU A 217 -2.85 2.86 -12.84
C GLU A 217 -4.02 2.85 -13.83
N ARG A 218 -3.90 2.13 -14.95
CA ARG A 218 -4.99 1.96 -15.94
C ARG A 218 -6.28 1.44 -15.31
N GLY A 219 -6.17 0.52 -14.35
CA GLY A 219 -7.30 -0.05 -13.61
C GLY A 219 -7.85 0.85 -12.49
N ASN A 220 -7.11 1.89 -12.10
CA ASN A 220 -7.45 2.80 -11.00
C ASN A 220 -7.78 4.21 -11.53
N LYS A 221 -8.19 4.31 -12.80
CA LYS A 221 -8.57 5.59 -13.41
C LYS A 221 -9.72 6.23 -12.62
N PRO A 222 -9.57 7.48 -12.13
CA PRO A 222 -10.62 8.13 -11.38
C PRO A 222 -11.91 8.29 -12.21
N PRO A 223 -13.10 8.00 -11.64
CA PRO A 223 -14.35 8.17 -12.33
C PRO A 223 -14.69 9.65 -12.52
N ILE A 224 -15.46 9.95 -13.57
CA ILE A 224 -15.87 11.32 -13.90
C ILE A 224 -16.71 11.89 -12.76
N ILE A 225 -16.35 13.11 -12.33
CA ILE A 225 -17.07 13.81 -11.27
C ILE A 225 -18.25 14.57 -11.89
N LYS A 226 -19.48 14.20 -11.51
CA LYS A 226 -20.69 14.85 -12.01
C LYS A 226 -20.78 16.30 -11.52
N LEU A 227 -21.12 17.24 -12.41
CA LEU A 227 -21.30 18.66 -12.07
C LEU A 227 -22.24 18.90 -10.89
N LYS A 228 -23.35 18.15 -10.82
CA LYS A 228 -24.30 18.25 -9.68
C LYS A 228 -23.61 17.95 -8.35
N HIS A 229 -22.75 16.93 -8.30
CA HIS A 229 -22.03 16.57 -7.08
C HIS A 229 -21.00 17.62 -6.69
N LEU A 230 -20.35 18.25 -7.67
CA LEU A 230 -19.46 19.38 -7.42
C LEU A 230 -20.22 20.57 -6.87
N LYS A 231 -21.29 21.03 -7.52
CA LYS A 231 -22.09 22.18 -7.04
C LYS A 231 -22.66 21.99 -5.63
N GLU A 232 -23.02 20.75 -5.28
CA GLU A 232 -23.56 20.41 -3.96
C GLU A 232 -22.47 20.06 -2.93
N ASN A 233 -21.18 20.18 -3.29
CA ASN A 233 -20.03 19.82 -2.47
C ASN A 233 -20.19 18.42 -1.83
N LYS A 234 -20.62 17.44 -2.64
CA LYS A 234 -20.86 16.05 -2.21
C LYS A 234 -19.59 15.22 -2.22
N ILE A 235 -19.57 14.18 -1.40
CA ILE A 235 -18.50 13.18 -1.34
C ILE A 235 -18.20 12.66 -2.75
N LEU A 236 -16.92 12.62 -3.11
CA LEU A 236 -16.47 12.08 -4.39
C LEU A 236 -16.64 10.56 -4.35
N LYS A 237 -17.47 10.00 -5.23
CA LYS A 237 -17.71 8.55 -5.29
C LYS A 237 -16.57 7.88 -6.05
N MET A 238 -15.48 7.61 -5.34
CA MET A 238 -14.27 6.95 -5.84
C MET A 238 -13.88 5.82 -4.88
N SER A 239 -13.32 4.73 -5.40
CA SER A 239 -12.65 3.72 -4.59
C SER A 239 -11.37 4.28 -3.95
N ALA A 240 -10.80 3.57 -2.98
CA ALA A 240 -9.55 4.00 -2.34
C ALA A 240 -8.40 4.12 -3.36
N SER A 241 -8.22 3.12 -4.23
CA SER A 241 -7.20 3.15 -5.28
C SER A 241 -7.41 4.28 -6.29
N GLU A 242 -8.65 4.54 -6.69
CA GLU A 242 -9.00 5.66 -7.57
C GLU A 242 -8.69 7.02 -6.94
N MET A 243 -8.99 7.19 -5.64
CA MET A 243 -8.66 8.42 -4.92
C MET A 243 -7.13 8.61 -4.81
N GLY A 244 -6.39 7.54 -4.52
CA GLY A 244 -4.93 7.58 -4.48
C GLY A 244 -4.32 7.98 -5.82
N CYS A 245 -4.82 7.39 -6.92
CA CYS A 245 -4.45 7.76 -8.28
C CYS A 245 -4.78 9.23 -8.57
N PHE A 246 -5.97 9.69 -8.18
CA PHE A 246 -6.39 11.07 -8.36
C PHE A 246 -5.47 12.03 -7.60
N ILE A 247 -5.21 11.82 -6.31
CA ILE A 247 -4.30 12.66 -5.51
C ILE A 247 -2.90 12.71 -6.15
N ARG A 248 -2.36 11.56 -6.59
CA ARG A 248 -1.01 11.46 -7.18
C ARG A 248 -0.85 12.29 -8.44
N TYR A 249 -1.83 12.23 -9.34
CA TYR A 249 -1.71 12.81 -10.68
C TYR A 249 -2.49 14.10 -10.89
N PHE A 250 -3.25 14.57 -9.90
CA PHE A 250 -4.00 15.83 -10.01
C PHE A 250 -3.10 17.01 -10.39
N GLY A 251 -1.89 17.08 -9.84
CA GLY A 251 -0.88 18.09 -10.18
C GLY A 251 -0.48 18.04 -11.65
N LEU A 252 -0.24 16.85 -12.20
CA LEU A 252 0.09 16.67 -13.62
C LEU A 252 -1.11 16.89 -14.55
N MET A 253 -2.34 16.62 -14.08
CA MET A 253 -3.55 16.81 -14.87
C MET A 253 -3.95 18.28 -15.01
N PHE A 254 -3.73 19.10 -13.98
CA PHE A 254 -4.32 20.45 -13.90
C PHE A 254 -3.36 21.57 -13.50
N GLY A 255 -2.11 21.26 -13.15
CA GLY A 255 -1.16 22.25 -12.66
C GLY A 255 -0.91 23.41 -13.63
N ASP A 256 -0.95 23.18 -14.94
CA ASP A 256 -0.77 24.20 -15.97
C ASP A 256 -1.89 25.24 -16.01
N LEU A 257 -3.08 24.90 -15.51
CA LEU A 257 -4.22 25.82 -15.46
C LEU A 257 -4.23 26.68 -14.19
N VAL A 258 -3.56 26.22 -13.13
CA VAL A 258 -3.65 26.85 -11.82
C VAL A 258 -2.46 27.79 -11.57
N PRO A 259 -2.70 29.05 -11.19
CA PRO A 259 -1.62 29.97 -10.82
C PRO A 259 -0.76 29.46 -9.67
N ARG A 260 0.55 29.75 -9.70
CA ARG A 260 1.52 29.28 -8.68
C ARG A 260 1.28 29.89 -7.29
N ASP A 261 0.62 31.04 -7.21
CA ASP A 261 0.27 31.76 -5.98
C ASP A 261 -1.11 31.36 -5.41
N ASN A 262 -1.80 30.39 -6.03
CA ASN A 262 -3.10 29.93 -5.54
C ASN A 262 -2.97 29.22 -4.18
N THR A 263 -3.71 29.72 -3.19
CA THR A 263 -3.69 29.24 -1.80
C THR A 263 -4.22 27.81 -1.66
N ILE A 264 -5.21 27.44 -2.47
CA ILE A 264 -5.86 26.13 -2.43
C ILE A 264 -4.99 25.08 -3.13
N TRP A 265 -4.26 25.49 -4.16
CA TRP A 265 -3.20 24.68 -4.76
C TRP A 265 -2.08 24.40 -3.77
N SER A 266 -1.66 25.40 -3.00
CA SER A 266 -0.68 25.21 -1.92
C SER A 266 -1.15 24.17 -0.89
N PHE A 267 -2.44 24.17 -0.56
CA PHE A 267 -3.05 23.13 0.30
C PHE A 267 -3.01 21.74 -0.36
N TYR A 268 -3.34 21.63 -1.66
CA TYR A 268 -3.20 20.39 -2.42
C TYR A 268 -1.77 19.85 -2.37
N LEU A 269 -0.76 20.70 -2.56
CA LEU A 269 0.65 20.30 -2.54
C LEU A 269 1.07 19.76 -1.18
N VAL A 270 0.57 20.32 -0.08
CA VAL A 270 0.81 19.78 1.28
C VAL A 270 0.20 18.39 1.43
N ILE A 271 -1.06 18.21 1.01
CA ILE A 271 -1.71 16.89 1.03
C ILE A 271 -0.95 15.89 0.18
N ARG A 272 -0.46 16.32 -0.98
CA ARG A 272 0.31 15.48 -1.89
C ARG A 272 1.63 15.03 -1.26
N GLN A 273 2.34 15.93 -0.56
CA GLN A 273 3.55 15.59 0.19
C GLN A 273 3.27 14.59 1.32
N ILE A 274 2.21 14.82 2.09
CA ILE A 274 1.78 13.90 3.15
C ILE A 274 1.45 12.54 2.55
N PHE A 275 0.77 12.51 1.41
CA PHE A 275 0.44 11.28 0.70
C PHE A 275 1.68 10.49 0.25
N ASP A 276 2.77 11.17 -0.15
CA ASP A 276 4.04 10.47 -0.44
C ASP A 276 4.66 9.85 0.79
N ILE A 277 4.71 10.58 1.90
CA ILE A 277 5.28 10.09 3.15
C ILE A 277 4.51 8.87 3.65
N ILE A 278 3.18 8.94 3.72
CA ILE A 278 2.38 7.81 4.24
C ILE A 278 2.39 6.59 3.31
N THR A 279 2.59 6.80 1.99
CA THR A 279 2.63 5.70 1.02
C THR A 279 4.05 5.23 0.67
N ALA A 280 5.07 5.81 1.29
CA ALA A 280 6.46 5.42 1.06
C ALA A 280 6.75 4.02 1.63
N PRO A 281 7.40 3.12 0.86
CA PRO A 281 7.80 1.79 1.31
C PRO A 281 8.94 1.83 2.33
N SER A 282 9.69 2.93 2.37
CA SER A 282 10.81 3.17 3.27
C SER A 282 10.93 4.67 3.55
N LEU A 283 11.36 5.01 4.76
CA LEU A 283 11.38 6.38 5.28
C LEU A 283 12.69 6.64 6.01
N LEU A 284 13.21 7.85 5.91
CA LEU A 284 14.20 8.32 6.87
C LEU A 284 13.49 8.56 8.21
N ARG A 285 14.12 8.17 9.32
CA ARG A 285 13.54 8.32 10.66
C ARG A 285 13.14 9.78 10.98
N ASN A 286 13.81 10.76 10.38
CA ASN A 286 13.52 12.20 10.55
C ASN A 286 12.35 12.69 9.67
N ASP A 287 12.01 12.00 8.58
CA ASP A 287 10.91 12.38 7.69
C ASP A 287 9.54 11.90 8.19
N ALA A 288 9.53 11.10 9.26
CA ALA A 288 8.31 10.62 9.89
C ALA A 288 7.45 11.76 10.48
N PHE A 289 7.97 12.98 10.65
CA PHE A 289 7.21 14.11 11.20
C PHE A 289 6.23 14.71 10.18
N VAL A 290 5.09 14.03 9.99
CA VAL A 290 3.97 14.53 9.20
C VAL A 290 3.31 15.72 9.90
N GLY A 291 3.31 16.88 9.25
CA GLY A 291 2.72 18.12 9.77
C GLY A 291 1.20 18.06 9.90
N ASN A 292 0.70 18.41 11.09
CA ASN A 292 -0.38 19.33 11.37
C ASN A 292 -1.51 19.53 10.31
N LEU A 293 -2.49 18.62 10.25
CA LEU A 293 -3.73 18.78 9.45
C LEU A 293 -5.00 18.75 10.31
N THR A 294 -5.98 19.61 10.01
CA THR A 294 -7.25 19.76 10.75
C THR A 294 -8.43 18.94 10.22
N LEU A 295 -9.13 18.34 11.21
CA LEU A 295 -10.48 17.80 11.26
C LEU A 295 -11.03 16.89 10.13
N LYS A 296 -10.28 15.83 9.85
CA LYS A 296 -10.72 14.41 9.86
C LYS A 296 -9.51 13.49 10.12
N SER A 297 -8.51 14.12 10.72
CA SER A 297 -7.08 13.94 10.51
C SER A 297 -6.34 13.90 11.84
N HIS A 298 -7.06 13.89 12.95
CA HIS A 298 -6.47 13.72 14.26
C HIS A 298 -5.66 12.42 14.33
N ASN A 299 -6.17 11.34 13.69
CA ASN A 299 -5.40 10.11 13.49
C ASN A 299 -4.08 10.37 12.75
N MET A 300 -4.05 11.27 11.75
CA MET A 300 -2.81 11.66 11.05
C MET A 300 -1.82 12.39 11.95
N GLY A 301 -2.28 13.09 12.99
CA GLY A 301 -1.42 13.65 14.04
C GLY A 301 -0.61 12.59 14.78
N HIS A 302 -1.06 11.33 14.78
CA HIS A 302 -0.37 10.19 15.39
C HIS A 302 0.53 9.41 14.40
N TYR A 303 0.47 9.72 13.10
CA TYR A 303 1.15 8.90 12.08
C TYR A 303 2.66 8.92 12.24
N SER A 304 3.21 10.07 12.61
CA SER A 304 4.65 10.20 12.87
C SER A 304 5.12 9.20 13.91
N GLN A 305 4.45 9.16 15.06
CA GLN A 305 4.79 8.26 16.14
C GLN A 305 4.53 6.79 15.77
N LEU A 306 3.47 6.51 15.01
CA LEU A 306 3.16 5.16 14.54
C LEU A 306 4.20 4.65 13.53
N MET A 307 4.72 5.52 12.66
CA MET A 307 5.78 5.18 11.71
C MET A 307 7.08 4.83 12.42
N LEU A 308 7.44 5.59 13.47
CA LEU A 308 8.61 5.28 14.30
C LEU A 308 8.43 3.97 15.08
N ARG A 309 7.23 3.73 15.59
CA ARG A 309 6.89 2.53 16.38
C ARG A 309 6.80 1.26 15.56
N ASN A 310 6.16 1.32 14.39
CA ASN A 310 5.74 0.15 13.63
C ASN A 310 6.35 0.09 12.22
N GLY A 311 7.20 1.05 11.83
CA GLY A 311 7.73 1.14 10.47
C GLY A 311 6.74 1.78 9.47
N PRO A 312 7.06 1.77 8.17
CA PRO A 312 6.26 2.45 7.15
C PRO A 312 4.80 1.97 7.10
N LEU A 313 3.86 2.92 7.13
CA LEU A 313 2.43 2.63 7.25
C LEU A 313 1.85 1.87 6.04
N ILE A 314 2.45 2.03 4.85
CA ILE A 314 2.05 1.34 3.62
C ILE A 314 2.03 -0.19 3.77
N HIS A 315 2.82 -0.74 4.68
CA HIS A 315 2.87 -2.19 4.96
C HIS A 315 1.76 -2.67 5.90
N HIS A 316 1.00 -1.73 6.49
CA HIS A 316 -0.04 -1.99 7.50
C HIS A 316 -1.44 -1.64 7.02
N TRP A 317 -1.59 -1.15 5.78
CA TRP A 317 -2.91 -0.82 5.23
C TRP A 317 -3.75 -2.06 4.89
N SER A 318 -5.06 -1.89 4.86
CA SER A 318 -6.04 -2.98 4.70
C SER A 318 -6.40 -3.33 3.25
N MET A 319 -5.88 -2.60 2.25
CA MET A 319 -6.30 -2.77 0.84
C MET A 319 -6.12 -4.19 0.30
N ARG A 320 -5.03 -4.89 0.67
CA ARG A 320 -4.79 -6.27 0.23
C ARG A 320 -5.76 -7.24 0.92
N CYS A 321 -6.13 -6.95 2.17
CA CYS A 321 -7.08 -7.75 2.93
C CYS A 321 -8.50 -7.58 2.36
N GLU A 322 -8.96 -6.35 2.12
CA GLU A 322 -10.24 -6.09 1.44
C GLU A 322 -10.29 -6.76 0.06
N SER A 323 -9.19 -6.72 -0.71
CA SER A 323 -9.13 -7.41 -1.99
C SER A 323 -9.27 -8.93 -1.87
N LYS A 324 -8.71 -9.55 -0.81
CA LYS A 324 -8.87 -10.99 -0.55
C LYS A 324 -10.32 -11.33 -0.18
N HIS A 325 -11.07 -10.44 0.47
CA HIS A 325 -12.48 -10.67 0.81
C HIS A 325 -13.36 -10.96 -0.41
N ARG A 326 -13.02 -10.37 -1.57
CA ARG A 326 -13.71 -10.65 -2.82
C ARG A 326 -13.65 -12.14 -3.21
N ASP A 327 -12.52 -12.81 -2.94
CA ASP A 327 -12.34 -14.23 -3.23
C ASP A 327 -13.22 -15.13 -2.36
N LEU A 328 -13.62 -14.66 -1.17
CA LEU A 328 -14.45 -15.39 -0.22
C LEU A 328 -15.95 -15.11 -0.41
N THR A 329 -16.30 -13.87 -0.75
CA THR A 329 -17.68 -13.43 -0.96
C THR A 329 -18.30 -13.98 -2.24
N ILE A 330 -17.54 -14.09 -3.35
CA ILE A 330 -18.05 -14.66 -4.60
C ILE A 330 -18.52 -16.11 -4.40
N PRO A 331 -17.72 -17.03 -3.83
CA PRO A 331 -18.16 -18.38 -3.51
C PRO A 331 -19.25 -18.47 -2.44
N ALA A 332 -19.52 -17.40 -1.68
CA ALA A 332 -20.61 -17.39 -0.69
C ALA A 332 -21.99 -17.21 -1.36
N VAL A 333 -22.05 -16.46 -2.47
CA VAL A 333 -23.31 -16.10 -3.16
C VAL A 333 -23.60 -16.94 -4.40
N THR A 334 -22.59 -17.64 -4.92
CA THR A 334 -22.68 -18.44 -6.16
C THR A 334 -23.27 -19.86 -5.99
N PRO A 335 -23.10 -20.58 -4.85
CA PRO A 335 -23.57 -21.95 -4.73
C PRO A 335 -25.10 -22.07 -4.83
N SER A 336 -25.58 -23.07 -5.56
CA SER A 336 -26.99 -23.45 -5.63
C SER A 336 -27.51 -24.13 -4.36
N SER A 337 -26.65 -24.36 -3.35
CA SER A 337 -27.03 -24.86 -2.03
C SER A 337 -26.23 -24.14 -0.92
N SER A 338 -26.93 -23.70 0.12
CA SER A 338 -26.36 -23.08 1.32
C SER A 338 -26.03 -24.08 2.44
N LYS A 339 -26.19 -25.38 2.21
CA LYS A 339 -25.82 -26.41 3.20
C LYS A 339 -24.30 -26.38 3.41
N ASN A 340 -23.85 -26.18 4.65
CA ASN A 340 -22.44 -26.11 5.04
C ASN A 340 -21.62 -25.05 4.26
N LEU A 341 -22.21 -23.87 4.06
CA LEU A 341 -21.57 -22.75 3.34
C LEU A 341 -20.17 -22.43 3.88
N LEU A 342 -20.00 -22.34 5.20
CA LEU A 342 -18.72 -22.03 5.84
C LEU A 342 -17.64 -23.05 5.50
N VAL A 343 -17.97 -24.35 5.52
CA VAL A 343 -17.05 -25.44 5.14
C VAL A 343 -16.65 -25.31 3.68
N THR A 344 -17.61 -24.97 2.81
CA THR A 344 -17.35 -24.78 1.38
C THR A 344 -16.39 -23.62 1.13
N ILE A 345 -16.63 -22.47 1.78
CA ILE A 345 -15.76 -21.29 1.68
C ILE A 345 -14.35 -21.62 2.19
N ALA A 346 -14.25 -22.18 3.40
CA ALA A 346 -12.97 -22.53 4.01
C ALA A 346 -12.18 -23.54 3.18
N THR A 347 -12.84 -24.59 2.66
CA THR A 347 -12.19 -25.60 1.82
C THR A 347 -11.66 -24.99 0.52
N ARG A 348 -12.44 -24.10 -0.11
CA ARG A 348 -12.02 -23.42 -1.34
C ARG A 348 -10.83 -22.49 -1.10
N ASP A 349 -10.82 -21.73 0.00
CA ASP A 349 -9.69 -20.87 0.35
C ASP A 349 -8.43 -21.71 0.62
N GLN A 350 -8.54 -22.79 1.40
CA GLN A 350 -7.43 -23.70 1.69
C GLN A 350 -6.88 -24.37 0.43
N LEU A 351 -7.75 -24.83 -0.48
CA LEU A 351 -7.31 -25.41 -1.76
C LEU A 351 -6.62 -24.37 -2.65
N LYS A 352 -7.14 -23.14 -2.70
CA LYS A 352 -6.50 -22.04 -3.44
C LYS A 352 -5.14 -21.69 -2.83
N ALA A 353 -5.06 -21.57 -1.51
CA ALA A 353 -3.81 -21.32 -0.79
C ALA A 353 -2.79 -22.45 -1.03
N THR A 354 -3.23 -23.72 -0.98
CA THR A 354 -2.39 -24.90 -1.26
C THR A 354 -1.91 -24.90 -2.71
N TYR A 355 -2.79 -24.63 -3.67
CA TYR A 355 -2.41 -24.49 -5.08
C TYR A 355 -1.39 -23.38 -5.27
N LEU A 356 -1.62 -22.21 -4.67
CA LEU A 356 -0.67 -21.10 -4.69
C LEU A 356 0.62 -21.40 -3.93
N SER A 357 0.65 -22.41 -3.06
CA SER A 357 1.85 -22.80 -2.33
C SER A 357 2.70 -23.81 -3.07
N ILE A 358 2.05 -24.74 -3.76
CA ILE A 358 2.71 -25.81 -4.51
C ILE A 358 3.09 -25.33 -5.92
N PHE A 359 2.16 -24.64 -6.58
CA PHE A 359 2.28 -24.24 -7.98
C PHE A 359 2.40 -22.73 -8.15
N GLY A 360 1.86 -21.96 -7.20
CA GLY A 360 2.24 -20.56 -7.09
C GLY A 360 3.68 -20.53 -6.61
N ASN A 361 4.60 -20.10 -7.47
CA ASN A 361 5.97 -19.93 -7.07
C ASN A 361 6.04 -18.81 -6.01
N PHE A 362 6.00 -19.14 -4.71
CA PHE A 362 6.31 -18.18 -3.64
C PHE A 362 7.69 -17.53 -3.83
N ASN A 363 8.58 -18.20 -4.58
CA ASN A 363 9.96 -17.80 -4.82
C ASN A 363 10.31 -17.34 -6.24
N ASN A 364 9.36 -17.29 -7.19
CA ASN A 364 9.66 -16.72 -8.50
C ASN A 364 8.77 -15.52 -8.72
N ASN A 365 9.34 -14.32 -8.55
CA ASN A 365 9.41 -13.32 -9.61
C ASN A 365 8.73 -13.80 -10.91
N ILE A 366 7.40 -13.77 -11.00
CA ILE A 366 6.71 -14.46 -12.10
C ILE A 366 6.93 -13.66 -13.38
N LEU A 367 8.01 -13.97 -14.08
CA LEU A 367 8.25 -13.63 -15.47
C LEU A 367 7.18 -14.32 -16.31
N LYS A 368 5.97 -13.76 -16.36
CA LYS A 368 5.05 -14.06 -17.47
C LYS A 368 5.67 -13.41 -18.69
N VAL A 369 6.49 -14.20 -19.37
CA VAL A 369 7.08 -13.85 -20.64
C VAL A 369 6.06 -14.22 -21.70
N LYS A 370 5.55 -13.24 -22.44
CA LYS A 370 5.11 -13.50 -23.80
C LYS A 370 6.25 -13.09 -24.72
N SER A 371 6.90 -14.07 -25.33
CA SER A 371 7.62 -13.83 -26.57
C SER A 371 6.61 -13.36 -27.61
N LYS A 372 7.04 -12.54 -28.58
CA LYS A 372 6.34 -12.59 -29.86
C LYS A 372 6.44 -14.05 -30.30
N ASP A 373 5.31 -14.71 -30.49
CA ASP A 373 5.31 -15.94 -31.27
C ASP A 373 6.01 -15.58 -32.59
N HIS A 374 7.02 -16.37 -32.97
CA HIS A 374 7.40 -16.43 -34.36
C HIS A 374 6.14 -16.92 -35.06
N ASP A 375 5.33 -16.01 -35.59
CA ASP A 375 4.33 -16.38 -36.57
C ASP A 375 5.09 -17.14 -37.66
N GLU A 376 4.82 -18.44 -37.75
CA GLU A 376 5.25 -19.31 -38.84
C GLU A 376 4.56 -18.82 -40.11
N ASP A 377 5.10 -17.76 -40.69
CA ASP A 377 5.00 -17.33 -42.08
C ASP A 377 5.44 -15.87 -42.10
N TYR A 378 6.65 -15.62 -42.61
CA TYR A 378 7.06 -14.47 -43.45
C TYR A 378 8.60 -14.35 -43.40
N ASP A 379 9.17 -14.51 -44.60
CA ASP A 379 10.49 -14.15 -45.14
C ASP A 379 11.68 -13.82 -44.22
N GLU A 380 12.83 -14.39 -44.63
CA GLU A 380 14.19 -14.15 -44.17
C GLU A 380 14.67 -12.69 -44.37
N ASP A 381 14.01 -11.71 -43.75
CA ASP A 381 14.67 -10.45 -43.42
C ASP A 381 15.28 -10.59 -42.03
N TYR A 382 16.49 -11.15 -41.99
CA TYR A 382 17.39 -11.06 -40.85
C TYR A 382 17.55 -9.58 -40.49
N ASP A 383 16.85 -9.12 -39.45
CA ASP A 383 16.97 -7.79 -38.87
C ASP A 383 18.40 -7.63 -38.33
N GLU A 384 19.34 -7.11 -39.14
CA GLU A 384 20.77 -6.94 -38.79
C GLU A 384 20.94 -6.14 -37.48
N ASP A 385 20.01 -5.23 -37.21
CA ASP A 385 19.91 -4.38 -36.00
C ASP A 385 19.60 -5.19 -34.72
N TYR A 386 19.11 -6.43 -34.86
CA TYR A 386 18.72 -7.30 -33.77
C TYR A 386 19.92 -7.99 -33.11
N ASP A 387 20.98 -8.21 -33.88
CA ASP A 387 22.19 -8.90 -33.42
C ASP A 387 23.25 -7.91 -32.90
N GLU A 388 23.26 -6.67 -33.40
CA GLU A 388 24.17 -5.61 -32.93
C GLU A 388 23.91 -5.21 -31.47
N ASP A 389 22.65 -4.97 -31.08
CA ASP A 389 22.30 -4.64 -29.69
C ASP A 389 22.69 -5.78 -28.72
N LYS A 390 22.44 -7.03 -29.12
CA LYS A 390 22.80 -8.20 -28.31
C LYS A 390 24.31 -8.30 -28.11
N LYS A 391 25.09 -8.12 -29.19
CA LYS A 391 26.56 -8.11 -29.13
C LYS A 391 27.11 -6.91 -28.35
N LYS A 392 26.48 -5.74 -28.46
CA LYS A 392 26.85 -4.52 -27.72
C LYS A 392 26.69 -4.71 -26.21
N TYR A 393 25.56 -5.24 -25.77
CA TYR A 393 25.25 -5.36 -24.35
C TYR A 393 25.75 -6.64 -23.69
N PHE A 394 25.81 -7.73 -24.46
CA PHE A 394 26.18 -9.05 -23.96
C PHE A 394 27.27 -9.68 -24.85
N PRO A 395 28.46 -9.06 -24.96
CA PRO A 395 29.51 -9.52 -25.88
C PRO A 395 30.06 -10.92 -25.58
N LEU A 396 29.83 -11.44 -24.36
CA LEU A 396 30.30 -12.74 -23.90
C LEU A 396 29.23 -13.84 -23.98
N ILE A 397 28.02 -13.53 -24.45
CA ILE A 397 26.88 -14.46 -24.50
C ILE A 397 26.50 -14.65 -25.96
N LEU A 398 26.24 -15.90 -26.35
CA LEU A 398 25.80 -16.18 -27.71
C LEU A 398 24.42 -15.53 -27.95
N PRO A 399 24.21 -14.83 -29.08
CA PRO A 399 22.93 -14.18 -29.36
C PRO A 399 21.72 -15.13 -29.37
N SER A 400 21.95 -16.43 -29.62
CA SER A 400 20.96 -17.51 -29.55
C SER A 400 20.41 -17.75 -28.14
N ASP A 401 21.22 -17.46 -27.11
CA ASP A 401 20.86 -17.68 -25.70
C ASP A 401 20.12 -16.48 -25.11
N ILE A 402 19.91 -15.42 -25.91
CA ILE A 402 19.27 -14.17 -25.51
C ILE A 402 17.89 -14.09 -26.16
N GLN A 403 16.85 -14.25 -25.35
CA GLN A 403 15.46 -14.13 -25.81
C GLN A 403 14.97 -12.68 -25.64
N ARG A 404 14.41 -12.08 -26.69
CA ARG A 404 13.73 -10.78 -26.57
C ARG A 404 12.30 -10.98 -26.10
N LEU A 405 11.86 -10.16 -25.15
CA LEU A 405 10.51 -10.20 -24.60
C LEU A 405 9.70 -8.97 -25.03
N ASP A 406 8.40 -9.14 -25.22
CA ASP A 406 7.48 -8.00 -25.42
C ASP A 406 7.19 -7.28 -24.10
N HIS A 407 6.85 -8.06 -23.08
CA HIS A 407 6.66 -7.60 -21.72
C HIS A 407 7.07 -8.66 -20.71
N VAL A 408 7.29 -8.20 -19.48
CA VAL A 408 7.59 -9.04 -18.34
C VAL A 408 6.75 -8.60 -17.16
N VAL A 409 6.17 -9.57 -16.45
CA VAL A 409 5.58 -9.33 -15.14
C VAL A 409 6.63 -9.64 -14.09
N TYR A 410 6.78 -8.78 -13.08
CA TYR A 410 7.73 -9.01 -11.99
C TYR A 410 7.18 -8.35 -10.72
N ASN A 411 7.05 -9.14 -9.64
CA ASN A 411 6.45 -8.72 -8.37
C ASN A 411 5.10 -7.98 -8.52
N GLY A 412 4.27 -8.46 -9.44
CA GLY A 412 2.94 -7.89 -9.72
C GLY A 412 2.94 -6.64 -10.60
N HIS A 413 4.10 -6.16 -11.04
CA HIS A 413 4.23 -5.04 -11.96
C HIS A 413 4.54 -5.52 -13.38
N THR A 414 3.90 -4.90 -14.37
CA THR A 414 4.15 -5.19 -15.79
C THR A 414 5.10 -4.15 -16.37
N TYR A 415 6.21 -4.62 -16.95
CA TYR A 415 7.20 -3.82 -17.65
C TYR A 415 7.13 -4.12 -19.14
N ARG A 416 7.13 -3.07 -19.97
CA ARG A 416 7.13 -3.16 -21.44
C ARG A 416 7.90 -1.98 -22.03
N SER A 417 8.02 -1.97 -23.35
CA SER A 417 8.57 -0.80 -24.05
C SER A 417 7.78 0.48 -23.74
N ASN A 418 8.49 1.60 -23.63
CA ASN A 418 8.04 2.92 -23.16
C ASN A 418 7.71 3.06 -21.67
N THR A 419 7.87 2.01 -20.86
CA THR A 419 7.76 2.15 -19.41
C THR A 419 8.98 2.86 -18.84
N VAL A 420 8.78 3.83 -17.93
CA VAL A 420 9.87 4.49 -17.21
C VAL A 420 10.05 3.84 -15.84
N VAL A 421 11.30 3.61 -15.46
CA VAL A 421 11.68 3.02 -14.17
C VAL A 421 12.73 3.88 -13.48
N LEU A 422 12.73 3.89 -12.14
CA LEU A 422 13.81 4.48 -11.37
C LEU A 422 15.03 3.55 -11.45
N VAL A 423 16.17 4.09 -11.88
CA VAL A 423 17.39 3.30 -12.11
C VAL A 423 18.37 3.49 -10.97
N GLN A 424 18.56 4.72 -10.51
CA GLN A 424 19.42 5.03 -9.37
C GLN A 424 18.99 6.35 -8.74
N ILE A 425 19.38 6.54 -7.48
CA ILE A 425 19.35 7.83 -6.80
C ILE A 425 20.80 8.19 -6.57
N ASP A 426 21.20 9.41 -6.94
CA ASP A 426 22.58 9.86 -6.79
C ASP A 426 22.88 10.29 -5.34
N LYS A 427 24.07 10.84 -5.10
CA LYS A 427 24.48 11.28 -3.75
C LYS A 427 23.77 12.53 -3.25
N ASN A 428 23.09 13.25 -4.14
CA ASN A 428 22.32 14.46 -3.84
C ASN A 428 20.82 14.16 -3.72
N ASP A 429 20.45 12.87 -3.66
CA ASP A 429 19.07 12.38 -3.68
C ASP A 429 18.31 12.67 -5.00
N ASP A 430 19.03 12.96 -6.09
CA ASP A 430 18.43 13.18 -7.40
C ASP A 430 18.13 11.84 -8.09
N PRO A 431 16.88 11.59 -8.53
CA PRO A 431 16.50 10.34 -9.15
C PRO A 431 16.86 10.33 -10.64
N HIS A 432 17.63 9.33 -11.05
CA HIS A 432 17.86 9.01 -12.45
C HIS A 432 16.90 7.92 -12.92
N PHE A 433 16.27 8.18 -14.05
CA PHE A 433 15.28 7.27 -14.63
C PHE A 433 15.83 6.60 -15.89
N GLY A 434 15.18 5.51 -16.28
CA GLY A 434 15.42 4.81 -17.53
C GLY A 434 14.10 4.56 -18.23
N LYS A 435 14.01 4.90 -19.53
CA LYS A 435 12.87 4.54 -20.37
C LYS A 435 13.18 3.25 -21.12
N ILE A 436 12.45 2.20 -20.80
CA ILE A 436 12.62 0.88 -21.42
C ILE A 436 12.27 0.97 -22.90
N TYR A 437 13.15 0.46 -23.75
CA TYR A 437 12.88 0.33 -25.18
C TYR A 437 12.90 -1.14 -25.64
N LYS A 438 13.76 -2.00 -25.06
CA LYS A 438 13.82 -3.44 -25.29
C LYS A 438 13.98 -4.20 -23.96
N ILE A 439 13.54 -5.46 -23.92
CA ILE A 439 13.63 -6.36 -22.76
C ILE A 439 14.24 -7.67 -23.24
N TYR A 440 15.20 -8.18 -22.49
CA TYR A 440 15.93 -9.42 -22.78
C TYR A 440 15.86 -10.39 -21.60
N ALA A 441 15.69 -11.67 -21.89
CA ALA A 441 15.83 -12.76 -20.93
C ALA A 441 17.06 -13.59 -21.29
N ILE A 442 17.86 -13.88 -20.26
CA ILE A 442 19.04 -14.72 -20.36
C ILE A 442 19.00 -15.70 -19.19
N ALA A 443 18.86 -16.99 -19.51
CA ALA A 443 18.55 -18.03 -18.52
C ALA A 443 17.34 -17.64 -17.65
N ASN A 444 17.56 -17.37 -16.35
CA ASN A 444 16.50 -17.00 -15.39
C ASN A 444 16.47 -15.48 -15.06
N ASP A 445 17.35 -14.70 -15.66
CA ASP A 445 17.47 -13.27 -15.40
C ASP A 445 16.84 -12.43 -16.51
N VAL A 446 16.26 -11.30 -16.12
CA VAL A 446 15.71 -10.31 -17.06
C VAL A 446 16.49 -9.01 -17.01
N PHE A 447 16.77 -8.51 -18.20
CA PHE A 447 17.56 -7.33 -18.46
C PHE A 447 16.72 -6.31 -19.24
N LEU A 448 16.74 -5.06 -18.77
CA LEU A 448 16.05 -3.95 -19.39
C LEU A 448 17.06 -3.09 -20.14
N ALA A 449 16.87 -2.95 -21.45
CA ALA A 449 17.58 -1.97 -22.25
C ALA A 449 16.80 -0.65 -22.24
N MET A 450 17.46 0.43 -21.85
CA MET A 450 16.82 1.70 -21.51
C MET A 450 17.58 2.89 -22.07
N TYR A 451 16.84 3.93 -22.45
CA TYR A 451 17.40 5.26 -22.64
C TYR A 451 17.51 5.97 -21.30
N GLY A 452 18.68 6.53 -21.01
CA GLY A 452 18.90 7.32 -19.80
C GLY A 452 18.05 8.57 -19.77
N ILE A 453 17.40 8.81 -18.62
CA ILE A 453 16.64 10.02 -18.34
C ILE A 453 17.27 10.69 -17.13
N SER A 454 17.77 11.91 -17.33
CA SER A 454 18.41 12.69 -16.27
C SER A 454 17.44 13.73 -15.71
N PRO A 455 17.39 13.90 -14.38
CA PRO A 455 16.60 14.97 -13.78
C PRO A 455 17.23 16.33 -14.11
N ILE A 456 16.39 17.33 -14.36
CA ILE A 456 16.79 18.74 -14.54
C ILE A 456 16.51 19.50 -13.25
N ALA A 457 15.26 19.43 -12.78
CA ALA A 457 14.81 20.06 -11.54
C ALA A 457 13.46 19.47 -11.11
N PHE A 458 13.17 19.46 -9.82
CA PHE A 458 11.85 19.14 -9.30
C PHE A 458 10.93 20.38 -9.37
N ASP A 459 9.81 20.30 -10.08
CA ASP A 459 8.79 21.35 -10.07
C ASP A 459 7.74 21.05 -9.02
N ARG A 460 7.82 21.81 -7.91
CA ARG A 460 6.89 21.70 -6.79
C ARG A 460 5.44 21.97 -7.20
N HIS A 461 5.19 22.77 -8.24
CA HIS A 461 3.83 23.11 -8.68
C HIS A 461 3.09 21.91 -9.26
N TYR A 462 3.79 21.06 -9.99
CA TYR A 462 3.27 19.82 -10.55
C TYR A 462 3.50 18.61 -9.65
N HIS A 463 4.35 18.78 -8.62
CA HIS A 463 4.86 17.71 -7.77
C HIS A 463 5.50 16.59 -8.61
N GLY A 464 6.39 16.99 -9.53
CA GLY A 464 7.02 16.11 -10.50
C GLY A 464 8.39 16.60 -10.95
N TRP A 465 9.18 15.68 -11.52
CA TRP A 465 10.52 15.98 -12.03
C TRP A 465 10.46 16.42 -13.48
N ASN A 466 11.06 17.58 -13.77
CA ASN A 466 11.42 17.94 -15.14
C ASN A 466 12.65 17.13 -15.52
N VAL A 467 12.58 16.44 -16.64
CA VAL A 467 13.60 15.47 -17.06
C VAL A 467 14.05 15.70 -18.50
N LYS A 468 15.29 15.31 -18.79
CA LYS A 468 15.84 15.26 -20.14
C LYS A 468 16.05 13.82 -20.58
N ILE A 469 15.49 13.46 -21.73
CA ILE A 469 15.70 12.15 -22.36
C ILE A 469 17.01 12.20 -23.15
N ASN A 470 17.95 11.31 -22.80
CA ASN A 470 19.21 11.16 -23.51
C ASN A 470 19.11 9.91 -24.41
N SER A 471 18.61 10.10 -25.63
CA SER A 471 18.45 9.01 -26.61
C SER A 471 19.76 8.33 -27.05
N HIS A 472 20.91 8.97 -26.80
CA HIS A 472 22.24 8.46 -27.17
C HIS A 472 22.95 7.74 -26.01
N ALA A 473 22.34 7.72 -24.81
CA ALA A 473 22.88 7.05 -23.63
C ALA A 473 22.01 5.84 -23.31
N ASP A 474 22.16 4.78 -24.10
CA ASP A 474 21.48 3.51 -23.92
C ASP A 474 22.34 2.54 -23.10
N TYR A 475 21.70 1.85 -22.16
CA TYR A 475 22.37 0.87 -21.31
C TYR A 475 21.40 -0.22 -20.87
N VAL A 476 21.98 -1.31 -20.40
CA VAL A 476 21.24 -2.46 -19.90
C VAL A 476 21.39 -2.59 -18.39
N ARG A 477 20.29 -2.91 -17.70
CA ARG A 477 20.30 -3.22 -16.27
C ARG A 477 19.46 -4.45 -15.96
N ASN A 478 19.95 -5.29 -15.05
CA ASN A 478 19.17 -6.41 -14.54
C ASN A 478 17.98 -5.87 -13.72
N LEU A 479 16.79 -6.41 -14.00
CA LEU A 479 15.52 -6.02 -13.39
C LEU A 479 15.55 -6.14 -11.85
N ASN A 480 16.24 -7.15 -11.32
CA ASN A 480 16.37 -7.41 -9.89
C ASN A 480 17.26 -6.36 -9.18
N ARG A 481 17.98 -5.51 -9.94
CA ARG A 481 18.87 -4.45 -9.42
C ARG A 481 18.28 -3.06 -9.52
N LEU A 482 16.98 -2.94 -9.82
CA LEU A 482 16.29 -1.67 -9.76
C LEU A 482 16.04 -1.27 -8.29
N PRO A 483 16.26 0.00 -7.92
CA PRO A 483 15.99 0.51 -6.57
C PRO A 483 14.49 0.53 -6.24
N SER A 484 13.62 0.64 -7.26
CA SER A 484 12.18 0.54 -7.11
C SER A 484 11.59 -0.40 -8.15
N ILE A 485 10.63 -1.19 -7.71
CA ILE A 485 9.89 -2.17 -8.52
C ILE A 485 8.66 -1.51 -9.17
N ALA A 486 8.26 -0.32 -8.72
CA ALA A 486 7.11 0.39 -9.27
C ALA A 486 7.53 1.22 -10.48
N PRO A 487 6.89 1.04 -11.66
CA PRO A 487 7.10 1.93 -12.80
C PRO A 487 6.70 3.37 -12.49
N CYS A 488 7.48 4.32 -12.98
CA CYS A 488 7.17 5.74 -12.91
C CYS A 488 6.19 6.13 -14.03
N LEU A 489 5.28 7.05 -13.72
CA LEU A 489 4.46 7.67 -14.76
C LEU A 489 5.34 8.64 -15.56
N SER A 490 5.47 8.42 -16.85
CA SER A 490 6.03 9.40 -17.79
C SER A 490 4.92 9.95 -18.66
N ILE A 491 4.83 11.28 -18.75
CA ILE A 491 3.93 11.98 -19.66
C ILE A 491 4.70 12.37 -20.91
#